data_AF-A0AAW2R682-F1
#
_entry.id   AF-A0AAW2R682-F1
#
_cell.length_a   1.000
_cell.length_b   1.000
_cell.length_c   1.000
_cell.angle_alpha   90.00
_cell.angle_beta   90.00
_cell.angle_gamma   90.00
#
_symmetry.space_group_name_H-M   'P 1'
#
loop_
_entity.id
_entity.type
_entity.pdbx_description
1 polymer ?
#
loop_
_entity_poly.entity_id
_entity_poly.type
_entity_poly.pdbx_seq_one_letter_code
_entity_poly.pdbx_strand_id
1 'polypeptide(L)'
;MIKQIDDVVIWEIKIGLITFYMLLTVKYPELKPHISELTQSIARELDVNASQVQLVNFTPRENDTLIKWAISPAESAGYISNATALNIISRLSENGIHLPESYGSYKVFEWKIEPPSESCSIGFWGMVYLAQPAIGAFVQAVDSVVAEQELQPLQN
;
A
#
# COMPACT_ATOMS: atom_id res chain seq x y z
N MET A 1 5.15 1.30 -20.37
CA MET A 1 3.73 0.96 -20.52
C MET A 1 3.51 -0.32 -19.71
N ILE A 2 3.18 -0.22 -18.42
CA ILE A 2 2.93 -1.38 -17.56
C ILE A 2 1.51 -1.22 -17.01
N LYS A 3 0.54 -1.73 -17.77
CA LYS A 3 -0.88 -1.89 -17.44
C LYS A 3 -1.20 -3.36 -17.69
N GLN A 4 -0.90 -4.22 -16.73
CA GLN A 4 -1.27 -5.65 -16.80
C GLN A 4 -1.12 -6.39 -15.47
N ILE A 5 -1.30 -5.68 -14.35
CA ILE A 5 -1.68 -6.34 -13.09
C ILE A 5 -3.17 -6.01 -12.88
N ASP A 6 -3.97 -6.16 -13.92
CA ASP A 6 -5.35 -5.66 -13.97
C ASP A 6 -6.33 -6.79 -14.35
N ASP A 7 -7.45 -6.79 -13.63
CA ASP A 7 -8.77 -7.30 -14.00
C ASP A 7 -9.15 -8.78 -13.87
N VAL A 8 -8.28 -9.77 -13.66
CA VAL A 8 -8.79 -11.16 -13.51
C VAL A 8 -8.88 -11.63 -12.05
N VAL A 9 -7.90 -11.28 -11.21
CA VAL A 9 -7.80 -11.88 -9.87
C VAL A 9 -8.68 -11.16 -8.84
N ILE A 10 -9.00 -9.88 -9.05
CA ILE A 10 -9.73 -9.07 -8.06
C ILE A 10 -11.26 -9.28 -8.16
N TRP A 11 -11.79 -9.74 -9.30
CA TRP A 11 -13.25 -9.76 -9.53
C TRP A 11 -14.02 -10.74 -8.63
N GLU A 12 -13.39 -11.81 -8.14
CA GLU A 12 -14.04 -12.81 -7.28
C GLU A 12 -13.57 -12.82 -5.82
N ILE A 13 -12.56 -12.01 -5.47
CA ILE A 13 -12.01 -12.00 -4.12
C ILE A 13 -12.80 -11.04 -3.25
N LYS A 14 -13.44 -11.56 -2.19
CA LYS A 14 -13.97 -10.71 -1.12
C LYS A 14 -12.79 -10.06 -0.41
N ILE A 15 -12.76 -8.74 -0.39
CA ILE A 15 -11.69 -7.96 0.24
C ILE A 15 -12.13 -7.58 1.65
N GLY A 16 -11.41 -8.05 2.66
CA GLY A 16 -11.74 -7.79 4.06
C GLY A 16 -11.01 -6.58 4.63
N LEU A 17 -9.77 -6.38 4.24
CA LEU A 17 -8.96 -5.27 4.70
C LEU A 17 -7.94 -4.88 3.64
N ILE A 18 -7.58 -3.61 3.58
CA ILE A 18 -6.39 -3.17 2.86
C ILE A 18 -5.46 -2.55 3.90
N THR A 19 -4.22 -3.02 3.97
CA THR A 19 -3.23 -2.43 4.87
C THR A 19 -2.09 -1.84 4.09
N PHE A 20 -1.49 -0.78 4.61
CA PHE A 20 -0.31 -0.15 4.00
C PHE A 20 0.56 0.48 5.09
N TYR A 21 1.83 0.70 4.74
CA TYR A 21 2.78 1.36 5.61
C TYR A 21 3.03 2.78 5.12
N MET A 22 3.17 3.69 6.08
CA MET A 22 3.51 5.09 5.84
C MET A 22 4.63 5.50 6.79
N LEU A 23 5.76 5.92 6.23
CA LEU A 23 6.86 6.50 6.98
C LEU A 23 6.74 8.02 6.94
N LEU A 24 6.68 8.67 8.10
CA LEU A 24 6.71 10.14 8.22
C LEU A 24 8.00 10.57 8.89
N THR A 25 8.61 11.66 8.43
CA THR A 25 9.81 12.28 9.05
C THR A 25 9.47 13.09 10.32
N VAL A 26 8.34 12.81 10.96
CA VAL A 26 7.88 13.46 12.19
C VAL A 26 7.94 12.47 13.35
N LYS A 27 8.35 12.93 14.52
CA LYS A 27 8.44 12.10 15.73
C LYS A 27 7.06 11.82 16.30
N TYR A 28 6.89 10.62 16.88
CA TYR A 28 5.61 10.19 17.44
C TYR A 28 4.98 11.16 18.45
N PRO A 29 5.71 11.80 19.40
CA PRO A 29 5.10 12.73 20.35
C PRO A 29 4.46 13.96 19.68
N GLU A 30 5.07 14.45 18.60
CA GLU A 30 4.58 15.57 17.80
C GLU A 30 3.43 15.15 16.89
N LEU A 31 3.48 13.93 16.37
CA LEU A 31 2.43 13.37 15.53
C LEU A 31 1.16 13.01 16.32
N LYS A 32 1.29 12.51 17.55
CA LYS A 32 0.20 11.99 18.39
C LYS A 32 -1.06 12.89 18.42
N PRO A 33 -0.98 14.21 18.67
CA PRO A 33 -2.17 15.06 18.66
C PRO A 33 -2.83 15.18 17.27
N HIS A 34 -2.08 14.98 16.19
CA HIS A 34 -2.54 15.15 14.81
C HIS A 34 -2.95 13.83 14.12
N ILE A 35 -2.89 12.69 14.81
CA ILE A 35 -3.26 11.39 14.21
C ILE A 35 -4.70 11.42 13.68
N SER A 36 -5.64 12.06 14.39
CA SER A 36 -7.03 12.14 13.94
C SER A 36 -7.17 12.95 12.64
N GLU A 37 -6.45 14.06 12.53
CA GLU A 37 -6.42 14.90 11.33
C GLU A 37 -5.73 14.18 10.16
N LEU A 38 -4.68 13.42 10.46
CA LEU A 38 -3.99 12.57 9.48
C LEU A 38 -4.93 11.48 8.95
N THR A 39 -5.67 10.79 9.83
CA THR A 39 -6.70 9.81 9.42
C THR A 39 -7.73 10.43 8.49
N GLN A 40 -8.23 11.62 8.79
CA GLN A 40 -9.20 12.32 7.94
C GLN A 40 -8.60 12.71 6.58
N SER A 41 -7.34 13.14 6.57
CA SER A 41 -6.63 13.50 5.34
C SER A 41 -6.47 12.27 4.45
N ILE A 42 -5.98 11.15 5.01
CA ILE A 42 -5.86 9.87 4.32
C ILE A 42 -7.22 9.40 3.79
N ALA A 43 -8.29 9.48 4.59
CA ALA A 43 -9.61 9.06 4.17
C ALA A 43 -10.13 9.87 2.97
N ARG A 44 -9.90 11.19 2.98
CA ARG A 44 -10.24 12.08 1.85
C ARG A 44 -9.42 11.73 0.61
N GLU A 45 -8.11 11.55 0.77
CA GLU A 45 -7.21 11.19 -0.33
C GLU A 45 -7.55 9.82 -0.92
N LEU A 46 -8.06 8.88 -0.12
CA LEU A 46 -8.46 7.55 -0.58
C LEU A 46 -9.93 7.45 -1.02
N ASP A 47 -10.70 8.53 -0.87
CA ASP A 47 -12.15 8.57 -1.14
C ASP A 47 -12.93 7.49 -0.39
N VAL A 48 -12.65 7.39 0.91
CA VAL A 48 -13.32 6.49 1.87
C VAL A 48 -13.75 7.26 3.11
N ASN A 49 -14.62 6.66 3.93
CA ASN A 49 -14.99 7.28 5.20
C ASN A 49 -13.83 7.23 6.20
N ALA A 50 -13.66 8.27 7.02
CA ALA A 50 -12.68 8.28 8.09
C ALA A 50 -12.87 7.14 9.11
N SER A 51 -14.10 6.65 9.31
CA SER A 51 -14.36 5.49 10.17
C SER A 51 -13.77 4.18 9.63
N GLN A 52 -13.52 4.11 8.31
CA GLN A 52 -12.91 2.96 7.68
C GLN A 52 -11.39 2.93 7.85
N VAL A 53 -10.76 4.08 8.10
CA VAL A 53 -9.29 4.20 8.19
C VAL A 53 -8.87 4.08 9.65
N GLN A 54 -8.12 3.04 9.96
CA GLN A 54 -7.71 2.71 11.33
C GLN A 54 -6.19 2.66 11.43
N LEU A 55 -5.65 3.26 12.48
CA LEU A 55 -4.25 3.10 12.85
C LEU A 55 -4.08 1.74 13.53
N VAL A 56 -3.32 0.84 12.92
CA VAL A 56 -3.09 -0.52 13.43
C VAL A 56 -1.90 -0.57 14.35
N ASN A 57 -0.79 0.03 13.92
CA ASN A 57 0.45 0.01 14.67
C ASN A 57 1.28 1.24 14.32
N PHE A 58 2.16 1.64 15.22
CA PHE A 58 3.18 2.62 14.93
C PHE A 58 4.51 2.15 15.55
N THR A 59 5.60 2.42 14.86
CA THR A 59 6.95 2.13 15.32
C THR A 59 7.71 3.45 15.28
N PRO A 60 7.97 4.07 16.45
CA PRO A 60 8.79 5.26 16.51
C PRO A 60 10.24 4.88 16.20
N ARG A 61 10.87 5.67 15.31
CA ARG A 61 12.30 5.65 15.01
C ARG A 61 12.92 6.96 15.53
N GLU A 62 14.23 7.08 15.50
CA GLU A 62 14.96 8.25 16.00
C GLU A 62 14.46 9.59 15.42
N ASN A 63 14.18 9.66 14.11
CA ASN A 63 13.76 10.88 13.43
C ASN A 63 12.48 10.71 12.59
N ASP A 64 11.84 9.55 12.71
CA ASP A 64 10.80 9.12 11.79
C ASP A 64 9.78 8.31 12.58
N THR A 65 8.54 8.25 12.10
CA THR A 65 7.53 7.34 12.63
C THR A 65 7.02 6.49 11.49
N LEU A 66 7.16 5.17 11.63
CA LEU A 66 6.52 4.21 10.72
C LEU A 66 5.13 3.91 11.25
N ILE A 67 4.10 4.12 10.43
CA ILE A 67 2.72 3.85 10.79
C ILE A 67 2.17 2.79 9.87
N LYS A 68 1.47 1.82 10.46
CA LYS A 68 0.68 0.83 9.74
C LYS A 68 -0.79 1.25 9.80
N TRP A 69 -1.39 1.40 8.63
CA TRP A 69 -2.80 1.72 8.47
C TRP A 69 -3.57 0.50 7.98
N ALA A 70 -4.85 0.46 8.34
CA ALA A 70 -5.82 -0.49 7.84
C ALA A 70 -7.06 0.25 7.33
N ILE A 71 -7.60 -0.22 6.22
CA ILE A 71 -8.84 0.26 5.63
C ILE A 71 -9.83 -0.89 5.71
N SER A 72 -10.88 -0.71 6.50
CA SER A 72 -11.98 -1.66 6.64
C SER A 72 -13.08 -1.39 5.62
N PRO A 73 -13.97 -2.36 5.36
CA PRO A 73 -15.19 -2.08 4.63
C PRO A 73 -16.01 -1.00 5.34
N ALA A 74 -16.91 -0.37 4.58
CA ALA A 74 -17.91 0.51 5.14
C ALA A 74 -18.75 -0.28 6.16
N GLU A 75 -19.22 0.37 7.23
CA GLU A 75 -19.96 -0.30 8.32
C GLU A 75 -21.19 -1.09 7.83
N SER A 76 -21.78 -0.67 6.71
CA SER A 76 -22.92 -1.34 6.07
C SER A 76 -22.54 -2.50 5.15
N ALA A 77 -21.25 -2.78 4.96
CA ALA A 77 -20.72 -3.76 4.00
C ALA A 77 -19.84 -4.81 4.69
N GLY A 78 -20.01 -6.08 4.33
CA GLY A 78 -19.17 -7.17 4.84
C GLY A 78 -17.81 -7.31 4.15
N TYR A 79 -17.55 -6.53 3.09
CA TYR A 79 -16.32 -6.54 2.30
C TYR A 79 -16.18 -5.24 1.52
N ILE A 80 -14.94 -4.88 1.16
CA ILE A 80 -14.61 -3.75 0.28
C ILE A 80 -14.92 -4.18 -1.15
N SER A 81 -15.63 -3.33 -1.89
CA SER A 81 -15.92 -3.60 -3.30
C SER A 81 -14.65 -3.55 -4.14
N ASN A 82 -14.58 -4.33 -5.21
CA ASN A 82 -13.42 -4.37 -6.10
C ASN A 82 -13.11 -3.00 -6.70
N ALA A 83 -14.14 -2.25 -7.08
CA ALA A 83 -14.00 -0.88 -7.58
C ALA A 83 -13.38 0.05 -6.52
N THR A 84 -13.82 -0.06 -5.26
CA THR A 84 -13.25 0.70 -4.15
C THR A 84 -11.80 0.31 -3.89
N ALA A 85 -11.49 -0.99 -3.88
CA ALA A 85 -10.13 -1.48 -3.66
C ALA A 85 -9.16 -1.05 -4.76
N LEU A 86 -9.58 -1.12 -6.02
CA LEU A 86 -8.81 -0.63 -7.16
C LEU A 86 -8.55 0.88 -7.06
N ASN A 87 -9.57 1.67 -6.71
CA ASN A 87 -9.40 3.10 -6.48
C ASN A 87 -8.40 3.39 -5.36
N ILE A 88 -8.47 2.68 -4.23
CA ILE A 88 -7.50 2.80 -3.13
C ILE A 88 -6.09 2.47 -3.62
N ILE A 89 -5.91 1.33 -4.30
CA ILE A 89 -4.59 0.86 -4.75
C ILE A 89 -3.97 1.81 -5.78
N SER A 90 -4.75 2.29 -6.75
CA SER A 90 -4.27 3.28 -7.73
C SER A 90 -3.76 4.54 -7.04
N ARG A 91 -4.47 5.05 -6.02
CA ARG A 91 -4.02 6.22 -5.26
C ARG A 91 -2.80 5.94 -4.39
N LEU A 92 -2.67 4.73 -3.84
CA LEU A 92 -1.47 4.31 -3.09
C LEU A 92 -0.24 4.14 -3.98
N SER A 93 -0.42 3.68 -5.23
CA SER A 93 0.69 3.39 -6.16
C SER A 93 1.17 4.62 -6.93
N GLU A 94 0.30 5.58 -7.20
CA GLU A 94 0.60 6.78 -7.99
C GLU A 94 1.18 7.94 -7.16
N ASN A 95 1.71 7.69 -5.95
CA ASN A 95 2.05 8.72 -4.94
C ASN A 95 0.87 9.63 -4.58
N GLY A 96 -0.37 9.17 -4.79
CA GLY A 96 -1.58 9.97 -4.79
C GLY A 96 -2.18 10.29 -3.42
N ILE A 97 -1.49 9.98 -2.32
CA ILE A 97 -1.87 10.54 -1.02
C ILE A 97 -1.16 11.89 -0.90
N HIS A 98 -1.89 12.99 -1.02
CA HIS A 98 -1.37 14.33 -0.77
C HIS A 98 -1.68 14.78 0.66
N LEU A 99 -0.71 14.66 1.56
CA LEU A 99 -0.83 15.20 2.90
C LEU A 99 -0.42 16.69 2.93
N PRO A 100 -1.00 17.50 3.81
CA PRO A 100 -0.55 18.87 4.03
C PRO A 100 0.95 18.92 4.36
N GLU A 101 1.66 19.96 3.90
CA GLU A 101 3.10 20.15 4.16
C GLU A 101 3.44 20.17 5.68
N SER A 102 2.45 20.44 6.54
CA SER A 102 2.62 20.39 7.99
C SER A 102 3.06 19.02 8.52
N TYR A 103 2.84 17.94 7.77
CA TYR A 103 3.27 16.58 8.12
C TYR A 103 4.68 16.24 7.61
N GLY A 104 5.35 17.19 6.96
CA GLY A 104 6.69 17.01 6.41
C GLY A 104 6.74 16.02 5.26
N SER A 105 7.91 15.44 5.04
CA SER A 105 8.09 14.39 4.02
C SER A 105 7.54 13.05 4.51
N TYR A 106 6.84 12.34 3.62
CA TYR A 106 6.31 11.02 3.89
C TYR A 106 6.52 10.08 2.71
N LYS A 107 6.51 8.77 2.98
CA LYS A 107 6.58 7.72 1.97
C LYS A 107 5.57 6.63 2.28
N VAL A 108 4.82 6.21 1.27
CA VAL A 108 3.84 5.12 1.36
C VAL A 108 4.42 3.89 0.63
N PHE A 109 4.33 2.71 1.24
CA PHE A 109 4.87 1.48 0.67
C PHE A 109 4.20 0.23 1.26
N GLU A 110 4.50 -0.94 0.67
CA GLU A 110 4.09 -2.26 1.16
C GLU A 110 2.58 -2.39 1.43
N TRP A 111 1.75 -1.93 0.49
CA TRP A 111 0.30 -2.16 0.58
C TRP A 111 -0.04 -3.62 0.26
N LYS A 112 -1.04 -4.16 0.96
CA LYS A 112 -1.55 -5.52 0.76
C LYS A 112 -3.05 -5.59 1.00
N ILE A 113 -3.70 -6.52 0.29
CA ILE A 113 -5.10 -6.88 0.48
C ILE A 113 -5.17 -8.11 1.39
N GLU A 114 -6.01 -8.06 2.42
CA GLU A 114 -6.32 -9.18 3.31
C GLU A 114 -7.79 -9.61 3.14
N PRO A 115 -8.11 -10.90 3.28
CA PRO A 115 -9.47 -11.43 3.19
C PRO A 115 -10.29 -11.09 4.44
N PRO A 116 -11.64 -11.16 4.39
CA PRO A 116 -12.50 -10.99 5.56
C PRO A 116 -12.20 -12.10 6.59
N SER A 117 -12.12 -11.73 7.86
CA SER A 117 -11.77 -12.65 8.96
C SER A 117 -12.83 -13.72 9.27
N GLU A 118 -14.00 -13.66 8.63
CA GLU A 118 -15.05 -14.66 8.81
C GLU A 118 -15.22 -15.51 7.54
N SER A 119 -14.74 -16.75 7.66
CA SER A 119 -15.16 -17.93 6.90
C SER A 119 -14.70 -18.07 5.44
N CYS A 120 -13.83 -19.08 5.27
CA CYS A 120 -13.49 -19.78 4.02
C CYS A 120 -12.30 -19.27 3.22
N SER A 121 -11.08 -19.55 3.69
CA SER A 121 -9.91 -19.69 2.80
C SER A 121 -8.71 -20.37 3.46
N ILE A 122 -8.90 -21.38 4.33
CA ILE A 122 -7.75 -22.20 4.80
C ILE A 122 -7.15 -23.01 3.62
N GLY A 123 -7.89 -23.21 2.52
CA GLY A 123 -7.40 -23.86 1.29
C GLY A 123 -6.92 -22.93 0.16
N PHE A 124 -7.40 -21.68 0.08
CA PHE A 124 -7.15 -20.82 -1.09
C PHE A 124 -5.82 -20.07 -1.02
N TRP A 125 -5.41 -19.59 0.17
CA TRP A 125 -4.11 -18.92 0.35
C TRP A 125 -2.92 -19.87 0.15
N GLY A 126 -3.10 -21.16 0.43
CA GLY A 126 -2.10 -22.19 0.13
C GLY A 126 -1.82 -22.33 -1.38
N MET A 127 -2.79 -22.05 -2.26
CA MET A 127 -2.58 -22.07 -3.71
C MET A 127 -1.92 -20.78 -4.23
N VAL A 128 -2.24 -19.61 -3.65
CA VAL A 128 -1.60 -18.33 -4.02
C VAL A 128 -0.09 -18.36 -3.73
N TYR A 129 0.33 -19.00 -2.63
CA TYR A 129 1.76 -19.12 -2.28
C TYR A 129 2.55 -20.10 -3.16
N LEU A 130 1.90 -21.02 -3.87
CA LEU A 130 2.57 -22.00 -4.74
C LEU A 130 2.66 -21.54 -6.21
N ALA A 131 2.09 -20.38 -6.55
CA ALA A 131 2.12 -19.81 -7.90
C ALA A 131 3.19 -18.73 -8.10
N GLN A 132 4.23 -18.68 -7.27
CA GLN A 132 5.41 -17.84 -7.55
C GLN A 132 6.52 -18.67 -8.20
N PRO A 133 6.85 -18.37 -9.46
CA PRO A 133 8.22 -18.26 -9.87
C PRO A 133 8.56 -16.78 -10.14
N ALA A 134 9.65 -16.33 -9.51
CA ALA A 134 10.52 -15.23 -9.95
C ALA A 134 10.07 -13.76 -9.76
N ILE A 135 10.02 -13.29 -8.50
CA ILE A 135 10.38 -11.86 -8.22
C ILE A 135 11.90 -11.72 -7.97
N GLY A 136 12.59 -12.81 -7.63
CA GLY A 136 14.05 -12.83 -7.45
C GLY A 136 14.87 -12.61 -8.72
N ALA A 137 14.30 -12.80 -9.91
CA ALA A 137 15.03 -12.61 -11.18
C ALA A 137 15.07 -11.15 -11.64
N PHE A 138 14.16 -10.29 -11.16
CA PHE A 138 14.06 -8.91 -11.65
C PHE A 138 15.11 -7.99 -11.03
N VAL A 139 15.55 -8.26 -9.79
CA VAL A 139 16.63 -7.49 -9.14
C VAL A 139 17.97 -7.73 -9.86
N GLN A 140 18.27 -8.99 -10.21
CA GLN A 140 19.52 -9.32 -10.89
C GLN A 140 19.55 -8.89 -12.37
N ALA A 141 18.39 -8.80 -13.02
CA ALA A 141 18.28 -8.30 -14.39
C ALA A 141 18.46 -6.77 -14.45
N VAL A 142 17.99 -6.02 -13.45
CA VAL A 142 18.19 -4.56 -13.38
C VAL A 142 19.67 -4.25 -13.12
N ASP A 143 20.33 -4.98 -12.21
CA ASP A 143 21.77 -4.81 -11.97
C ASP A 143 22.62 -5.16 -13.21
N SER A 144 22.20 -6.15 -14.01
CA SER A 144 22.92 -6.53 -15.24
C SER A 144 22.69 -5.52 -16.38
N VAL A 145 21.50 -4.95 -16.51
CA VAL A 145 21.20 -3.91 -17.52
C VAL A 145 21.89 -2.58 -17.19
N VAL A 146 22.00 -2.23 -15.91
CA VAL A 146 22.74 -1.04 -15.46
C VAL A 146 24.25 -1.20 -15.66
N ALA A 147 24.80 -2.41 -15.52
CA ALA A 147 26.23 -2.67 -15.76
C ALA A 147 26.63 -2.62 -17.25
N GLU A 148 25.71 -2.86 -18.19
CA GLU A 148 26.00 -2.87 -19.64
C GLU A 148 25.92 -1.47 -20.30
N GLN A 149 25.22 -0.51 -19.69
CA GLN A 149 25.07 0.85 -20.25
C GLN A 149 26.25 1.79 -19.95
N GLU A 150 27.12 1.46 -19.00
CA GLU A 150 28.28 2.30 -18.60
C GLU A 150 29.54 2.09 -19.45
N LEU A 151 29.53 1.21 -20.48
CA LEU A 151 30.75 0.76 -21.17
C LEU A 151 30.82 1.01 -22.67
N GLN A 152 30.00 1.88 -23.24
CA GLN A 152 30.17 2.30 -24.64
C GLN A 152 30.95 3.63 -24.73
N PRO A 153 32.23 3.62 -25.14
CA PRO A 153 32.95 4.86 -25.38
C PRO A 153 32.43 5.55 -26.64
N LEU A 154 32.24 6.86 -26.49
CA LEU A 154 32.04 7.83 -27.57
C LEU A 154 33.21 7.72 -28.58
N GLN A 155 32.94 7.19 -29.76
CA GLN A 155 33.86 7.22 -30.90
C GLN A 155 33.08 7.50 -32.19
N ASN A 156 33.25 8.75 -32.64
CA ASN A 156 33.14 9.33 -33.99
C ASN A 156 32.68 8.45 -35.16
#